data_AF-A0A8C0N478-F1
#
_entry.id   AF-A0A8C0N478-F1
#
_cell.length_a   1.000
_cell.length_b   1.000
_cell.length_c   1.000
_cell.angle_alpha   90.00
_cell.angle_beta   90.00
_cell.angle_gamma   90.00
#
_symmetry.space_group_name_H-M   'P 1'
#
loop_
_entity.id
_entity.type
_entity.pdbx_description
1 polymer ?
#
loop_
_entity_poly.entity_id
_entity_poly.type
_entity_poly.pdbx_seq_one_letter_code
_entity_poly.pdbx_strand_id
1 'polypeptide(L)'
;MLVSCRKLLTTLLQAQKWPFQPSRNMRLVQFQAPHLLGPHLGLESGNGGGVINLNTFDPTLPKTMMEFLEQGEATLSVARRALAAQLPVLPRSEVTFLAPVTRPDKVVCVGMNYVDHCKEQNVPVPKEPIIFSKFASSIVGPYDEVILPPESQEVDWEVELAVVIGKKGKRIKATDAMAHVAGFTVAHDVSARDWQMRRNGKQWLLGKTFDTFCPLGPALVTTDSIADPHNLKICCRVNGEVVQSSNTNQMVFKTEELIAWVSQFVTLYPGDVILTGTPPGVGVFRKPPVFLKEPDLERKKDRVGTGVWATTEVPRVPPPPRPPSHPHPNPHPQEKQTTSKPAVVRSWAGSCREPGSYQSPTPYPTGPTKEPKGLCPDQGLPQANMKSISCLIINSPPTISKHRWEL
;
A
#
# COMPACT_ATOMS: atom_id res chain seq x y z
N MET A 1 -17.88 -50.58 -32.17
CA MET A 1 -18.23 -49.16 -31.87
C MET A 1 -18.25 -48.79 -30.38
N LEU A 2 -18.17 -49.71 -29.42
CA LEU A 2 -18.18 -49.36 -27.97
C LEU A 2 -16.80 -49.13 -27.30
N VAL A 3 -15.70 -49.45 -27.99
CA VAL A 3 -14.33 -49.28 -27.43
C VAL A 3 -13.73 -47.90 -27.74
N SER A 4 -14.26 -47.20 -28.74
CA SER A 4 -13.75 -45.89 -29.17
C SER A 4 -14.28 -44.72 -28.31
N CYS A 5 -15.50 -44.83 -27.76
CA CYS A 5 -16.08 -43.79 -26.89
C CYS A 5 -15.43 -43.71 -25.49
N ARG A 6 -14.83 -44.79 -24.97
CA ARG A 6 -14.15 -44.76 -23.65
C ARG A 6 -12.82 -44.00 -23.68
N LYS A 7 -12.10 -44.02 -24.80
CA LYS A 7 -10.84 -43.26 -24.94
C LYS A 7 -11.10 -41.75 -25.07
N LEU A 8 -12.13 -41.34 -25.82
CA LEU A 8 -12.53 -39.93 -25.93
C LEU A 8 -13.02 -39.34 -24.60
N LEU A 9 -13.73 -40.11 -23.77
CA LEU A 9 -14.20 -39.63 -22.46
C LEU A 9 -13.06 -39.47 -21.44
N THR A 10 -11.98 -40.27 -21.54
CA THR A 10 -10.80 -40.12 -20.67
C THR A 10 -9.90 -38.97 -21.12
N THR A 11 -9.84 -38.65 -22.42
CA THR A 11 -9.07 -37.48 -22.91
C THR A 11 -9.75 -36.16 -22.56
N LEU A 12 -11.09 -36.11 -22.52
CA LEU A 12 -11.85 -34.93 -22.09
C LEU A 12 -11.81 -34.69 -20.57
N LEU A 13 -11.69 -35.75 -19.75
CA LEU A 13 -11.53 -35.63 -18.30
C LEU A 13 -10.08 -35.33 -17.85
N GLN A 14 -9.09 -35.53 -18.72
CA GLN A 14 -7.69 -35.14 -18.47
C GLN A 14 -7.35 -33.73 -19.00
N ALA A 15 -8.17 -33.17 -19.89
CA ALA A 15 -8.01 -31.79 -20.37
C ALA A 15 -8.52 -30.70 -19.39
N GLN A 16 -9.11 -31.10 -18.25
CA GLN A 16 -9.56 -30.19 -17.18
C GLN A 16 -8.58 -30.05 -16.00
N LYS A 17 -7.37 -30.58 -16.13
CA LYS A 17 -6.26 -30.29 -15.20
C LYS A 17 -5.23 -29.42 -15.90
N TRP A 18 -5.66 -28.21 -16.28
CA TRP A 18 -4.69 -27.12 -16.35
C TRP A 18 -4.11 -26.99 -14.93
N PRO A 19 -2.79 -27.03 -14.71
CA PRO A 19 -2.29 -26.61 -13.42
C PRO A 19 -2.71 -25.15 -13.30
N PHE A 20 -3.73 -24.88 -12.49
CA PHE A 20 -3.98 -23.55 -11.98
C PHE A 20 -2.69 -23.19 -11.25
N GLN A 21 -1.78 -22.51 -11.94
CA GLN A 21 -0.70 -21.82 -11.29
C GLN A 21 -1.41 -20.63 -10.65
N PRO A 22 -1.62 -20.62 -9.31
CA PRO A 22 -2.08 -19.41 -8.66
C PRO A 22 -1.14 -18.31 -9.10
N SER A 23 -1.71 -17.28 -9.72
CA SER A 23 -1.00 -16.09 -10.11
C SER A 23 -0.23 -15.59 -8.89
N ARG A 24 1.08 -15.79 -8.85
CA ARG A 24 1.94 -15.53 -7.67
C ARG A 24 2.05 -14.06 -7.28
N ASN A 25 1.18 -13.18 -7.79
CA ASN A 25 1.27 -11.73 -7.68
C ASN A 25 -0.13 -11.08 -7.62
N MET A 26 -1.10 -11.64 -6.88
CA MET A 26 -2.38 -10.97 -6.66
C MET A 26 -2.22 -9.82 -5.67
N ARG A 27 -2.48 -8.61 -6.18
CA ARG A 27 -2.30 -7.32 -5.48
C ARG A 27 -3.60 -6.56 -5.57
N LEU A 28 -4.41 -6.65 -4.52
CA LEU A 28 -5.71 -6.00 -4.44
C LEU A 28 -5.52 -4.53 -4.04
N VAL A 29 -6.10 -3.62 -4.80
CA VAL A 29 -6.03 -2.17 -4.53
C VAL A 29 -7.42 -1.61 -4.38
N GLN A 30 -7.55 -0.58 -3.55
CA GLN A 30 -8.74 0.26 -3.52
C GLN A 30 -8.37 1.60 -4.16
N PHE A 31 -9.21 2.09 -5.07
CA PHE A 31 -8.90 3.29 -5.84
C PHE A 31 -10.15 4.09 -6.20
N GLN A 32 -9.92 5.32 -6.67
CA GLN A 32 -10.90 6.17 -7.33
C GLN A 32 -10.35 6.57 -8.71
N ALA A 33 -11.26 6.85 -9.64
CA ALA A 33 -10.91 7.40 -10.95
C ALA A 33 -11.97 8.43 -11.37
N PRO A 34 -11.64 9.47 -12.17
CA PRO A 34 -12.58 10.55 -12.52
C PRO A 34 -13.91 10.09 -13.13
N HIS A 35 -13.90 8.95 -13.82
CA HIS A 35 -15.06 8.38 -14.51
C HIS A 35 -15.81 7.33 -13.68
N LEU A 36 -15.40 7.09 -12.43
CA LEU A 36 -15.99 6.10 -11.54
C LEU A 36 -16.60 6.78 -10.30
N LEU A 37 -17.84 6.43 -9.97
CA LEU A 37 -18.51 6.95 -8.78
C LEU A 37 -18.07 6.18 -7.52
N GLY A 38 -17.40 6.89 -6.61
CA GLY A 38 -16.96 6.33 -5.33
C GLY A 38 -15.75 5.40 -5.44
N PRO A 39 -15.34 4.77 -4.31
CA PRO A 39 -14.25 3.81 -4.31
C PRO A 39 -14.61 2.59 -5.16
N HIS A 40 -13.59 1.98 -5.75
CA HIS A 40 -13.66 0.70 -6.44
C HIS A 40 -12.50 -0.20 -6.02
N LEU A 41 -12.68 -1.50 -6.22
CA LEU A 41 -11.62 -2.47 -6.06
C LEU A 41 -10.99 -2.84 -7.39
N GLY A 42 -9.69 -3.08 -7.35
CA GLY A 42 -8.95 -3.48 -8.52
C GLY A 42 -7.79 -4.41 -8.23
N LEU A 43 -7.19 -4.90 -9.30
CA LEU A 43 -5.93 -5.64 -9.28
C LEU A 43 -4.84 -4.75 -9.87
N GLU A 44 -3.74 -4.58 -9.16
CA GLU A 44 -2.56 -3.91 -9.70
C GLU A 44 -1.87 -4.83 -10.71
N SER A 45 -1.76 -4.38 -11.96
CA SER A 45 -1.12 -5.12 -13.04
C SER A 45 0.40 -4.97 -12.95
N GLY A 46 1.09 -6.04 -12.54
CA GLY A 46 2.54 -6.01 -12.33
C GLY A 46 2.97 -5.04 -11.22
N ASN A 47 4.27 -4.98 -10.93
CA ASN A 47 4.77 -4.10 -9.86
C ASN A 47 4.71 -2.63 -10.30
N GLY A 48 3.68 -1.91 -9.84
CA GLY A 48 3.51 -0.48 -10.13
C GLY A 48 2.94 -0.16 -11.51
N GLY A 49 2.32 -1.13 -12.19
CA GLY A 49 1.56 -0.86 -13.41
C GLY A 49 0.20 -0.23 -13.15
N GLY A 50 -0.69 -0.36 -14.13
CA GLY A 50 -2.06 0.14 -14.05
C GLY A 50 -2.98 -0.75 -13.21
N VAL A 51 -4.27 -0.42 -13.18
CA VAL A 51 -5.27 -1.10 -12.34
C VAL A 51 -6.34 -1.75 -13.20
N ILE A 52 -6.62 -3.03 -12.98
CA ILE A 52 -7.78 -3.73 -13.53
C ILE A 52 -8.94 -3.52 -12.56
N ASN A 53 -10.02 -2.85 -12.99
CA ASN A 53 -11.20 -2.65 -12.15
C ASN A 53 -12.00 -3.96 -12.03
N LEU A 54 -12.07 -4.55 -10.84
CA LEU A 54 -12.75 -5.82 -10.61
C LEU A 54 -14.24 -5.77 -10.96
N ASN A 55 -14.88 -4.61 -10.77
CA ASN A 55 -16.31 -4.45 -11.10
C ASN A 55 -16.58 -4.44 -12.62
N THR A 56 -15.56 -4.35 -13.47
CA THR A 56 -15.72 -4.55 -14.93
C THR A 56 -15.81 -6.04 -15.30
N PHE A 57 -15.23 -6.91 -14.47
CA PHE A 57 -15.32 -8.36 -14.61
C PHE A 57 -16.63 -8.90 -14.02
N ASP A 58 -16.98 -8.42 -12.83
CA ASP A 58 -18.21 -8.79 -12.13
C ASP A 58 -18.80 -7.57 -11.41
N PRO A 59 -19.88 -6.97 -11.93
CA PRO A 59 -20.48 -5.77 -11.36
C PRO A 59 -21.13 -6.00 -9.99
N THR A 60 -21.32 -7.26 -9.58
CA THR A 60 -21.93 -7.61 -8.28
C THR A 60 -20.91 -7.61 -7.14
N LEU A 61 -19.61 -7.57 -7.45
CA LEU A 61 -18.58 -7.51 -6.43
C LEU A 61 -18.69 -6.24 -5.57
N PRO A 62 -18.35 -6.35 -4.27
CA PRO A 62 -18.23 -5.17 -3.42
C PRO A 62 -17.24 -4.16 -3.97
N LYS A 63 -17.53 -2.88 -3.73
CA LYS A 63 -16.72 -1.75 -4.20
C LYS A 63 -15.67 -1.30 -3.19
N THR A 64 -15.79 -1.74 -1.94
CA THR A 64 -14.83 -1.46 -0.88
C THR A 64 -14.16 -2.74 -0.39
N MET A 65 -12.92 -2.61 0.09
CA MET A 65 -12.17 -3.77 0.58
C MET A 65 -12.79 -4.39 1.83
N MET A 66 -13.39 -3.57 2.70
CA MET A 66 -14.04 -4.04 3.92
C MET A 66 -15.15 -5.04 3.58
N GLU A 67 -16.09 -4.63 2.72
CA GLU A 67 -17.19 -5.49 2.26
C GLU A 67 -16.67 -6.70 1.47
N PHE A 68 -15.59 -6.52 0.69
CA PHE A 68 -14.96 -7.61 -0.05
C PHE A 68 -14.37 -8.68 0.89
N LEU A 69 -13.68 -8.26 1.95
CA LEU A 69 -13.07 -9.16 2.93
C LEU A 69 -14.12 -9.85 3.81
N GLU A 70 -15.24 -9.18 4.11
CA GLU A 70 -16.36 -9.80 4.84
C GLU A 70 -16.96 -11.01 4.08
N GLN A 71 -16.95 -10.98 2.75
CA GLN A 71 -17.40 -12.07 1.90
C GLN A 71 -16.36 -13.20 1.71
N GLY A 72 -15.11 -12.97 2.13
CA GLY A 72 -14.06 -13.98 2.24
C GLY A 72 -13.68 -14.69 0.93
N GLU A 73 -13.61 -16.01 0.96
CA GLU A 73 -13.08 -16.81 -0.16
C GLU A 73 -13.92 -16.69 -1.45
N ALA A 74 -15.22 -16.39 -1.34
CA ALA A 74 -16.10 -16.23 -2.49
C ALA A 74 -15.61 -15.08 -3.41
N THR A 75 -15.36 -13.91 -2.85
CA THR A 75 -14.87 -12.72 -3.57
C THR A 75 -13.42 -12.87 -4.01
N LEU A 76 -12.57 -13.46 -3.16
CA LEU A 76 -11.18 -13.79 -3.54
C LEU A 76 -11.13 -14.72 -4.76
N SER A 77 -12.02 -15.71 -4.85
CA SER A 77 -12.09 -16.60 -6.01
C SER A 77 -12.42 -15.85 -7.31
N VAL A 78 -13.29 -14.82 -7.24
CA VAL A 78 -13.66 -13.99 -8.38
C VAL A 78 -12.46 -13.14 -8.80
N ALA A 79 -11.76 -12.52 -7.85
CA ALA A 79 -10.55 -11.75 -8.12
C ALA A 79 -9.46 -12.59 -8.80
N ARG A 80 -9.25 -13.85 -8.37
CA ARG A 80 -8.31 -14.77 -9.04
C ARG A 80 -8.70 -15.06 -10.49
N ARG A 81 -10.01 -15.20 -10.78
CA ARG A 81 -10.50 -15.36 -12.17
C ARG A 81 -10.32 -14.09 -12.99
N ALA A 82 -10.59 -12.92 -12.40
CA ALA A 82 -10.38 -11.63 -13.05
C ALA A 82 -8.90 -11.40 -13.41
N LEU A 83 -7.97 -11.83 -12.55
CA LEU A 83 -6.52 -11.73 -12.81
C LEU A 83 -6.08 -12.59 -14.01
N ALA A 84 -6.75 -13.72 -14.25
CA ALA A 84 -6.52 -14.56 -15.42
C ALA A 84 -7.21 -14.02 -16.69
N ALA A 85 -8.16 -13.08 -16.54
CA ALA A 85 -8.85 -12.46 -17.66
C ALA A 85 -8.02 -11.29 -18.21
N GLN A 86 -7.89 -11.21 -19.54
CA GLN A 86 -7.21 -10.10 -20.22
C GLN A 86 -8.12 -8.85 -20.26
N LEU A 87 -8.36 -8.27 -19.09
CA LEU A 87 -9.25 -7.13 -18.91
C LEU A 87 -8.55 -5.80 -19.22
N PRO A 88 -9.32 -4.74 -19.57
CA PRO A 88 -8.78 -3.40 -19.70
C PRO A 88 -8.06 -2.94 -18.43
N VAL A 89 -6.89 -2.34 -18.62
CA VAL A 89 -6.06 -1.79 -17.54
C VAL A 89 -6.19 -0.27 -17.55
N LEU A 90 -6.68 0.29 -16.45
CA LEU A 90 -6.67 1.74 -16.23
C LEU A 90 -5.22 2.20 -16.01
N PRO A 91 -4.74 3.23 -16.71
CA PRO A 91 -3.42 3.79 -16.47
C PRO A 91 -3.27 4.26 -15.01
N ARG A 92 -2.08 4.03 -14.43
CA ARG A 92 -1.80 4.44 -13.04
C ARG A 92 -2.03 5.95 -12.82
N SER A 93 -1.77 6.76 -13.84
CA SER A 93 -1.98 8.22 -13.81
C SER A 93 -3.44 8.65 -13.73
N GLU A 94 -4.38 7.74 -14.01
CA GLU A 94 -5.82 8.01 -13.98
C GLU A 94 -6.49 7.55 -12.68
N VAL A 95 -5.72 6.95 -11.77
CA VAL A 95 -6.24 6.42 -10.50
C VAL A 95 -5.62 7.13 -9.30
N THR A 96 -6.46 7.42 -8.32
CA THR A 96 -6.04 7.80 -6.97
C THR A 96 -6.15 6.57 -6.09
N PHE A 97 -5.04 6.08 -5.56
CA PHE A 97 -5.07 4.95 -4.63
C PHE A 97 -5.53 5.39 -3.25
N LEU A 98 -6.48 4.64 -2.71
CA LEU A 98 -6.93 4.75 -1.33
C LEU A 98 -6.19 3.71 -0.47
N ALA A 99 -6.31 3.83 0.85
CA ALA A 99 -5.87 2.76 1.73
C ALA A 99 -6.60 1.46 1.37
N PRO A 100 -5.91 0.30 1.32
CA PRO A 100 -6.56 -0.98 1.09
C PRO A 100 -7.65 -1.24 2.13
N VAL A 101 -7.46 -0.82 3.39
CA VAL A 101 -8.46 -0.92 4.45
C VAL A 101 -8.64 0.48 5.04
N THR A 102 -9.86 1.01 5.07
CA THR A 102 -10.11 2.41 5.48
C THR A 102 -10.75 2.54 6.86
N ARG A 103 -11.59 1.59 7.28
CA ARG A 103 -12.33 1.67 8.56
C ARG A 103 -12.43 0.29 9.23
N PRO A 104 -11.29 -0.32 9.63
CA PRO A 104 -11.33 -1.56 10.38
C PRO A 104 -11.96 -1.35 11.76
N ASP A 105 -12.38 -2.45 12.41
CA ASP A 105 -12.81 -2.41 13.82
C ASP A 105 -11.63 -1.99 14.72
N LYS A 106 -10.42 -2.45 14.40
CA LYS A 106 -9.20 -2.04 15.10
C LYS A 106 -7.93 -2.05 14.26
N VAL A 107 -7.02 -1.17 14.66
CA VAL A 107 -5.61 -1.16 14.25
C VAL A 107 -4.78 -1.50 15.48
N VAL A 108 -4.28 -2.73 15.53
CA VAL A 108 -3.42 -3.23 16.61
C VAL A 108 -1.97 -2.99 16.21
N CYS A 109 -1.15 -2.47 17.12
CA CYS A 109 0.23 -2.13 16.83
C CYS A 109 1.16 -2.82 17.84
N VAL A 110 2.37 -3.16 17.38
CA VAL A 110 3.34 -3.91 18.19
C VAL A 110 4.61 -3.08 18.38
N GLY A 111 4.96 -2.79 19.63
CA GLY A 111 6.18 -2.09 19.96
C GLY A 111 7.38 -3.02 20.08
N MET A 112 8.57 -2.51 19.80
CA MET A 112 9.86 -3.20 20.07
C MET A 112 9.94 -4.61 19.46
N ASN A 113 9.35 -4.81 18.28
CA ASN A 113 9.28 -6.14 17.66
C ASN A 113 10.44 -6.44 16.69
N TYR A 114 11.54 -5.71 16.74
CA TYR A 114 12.71 -5.91 15.86
C TYR A 114 13.98 -6.02 16.70
N VAL A 115 14.72 -7.13 16.55
CA VAL A 115 15.94 -7.39 17.34
C VAL A 115 16.98 -6.28 17.14
N ASP A 116 17.15 -5.81 15.92
CA ASP A 116 18.06 -4.73 15.56
C ASP A 116 17.59 -3.36 16.04
N HIS A 117 16.27 -3.14 16.18
CA HIS A 117 15.72 -1.93 16.80
C HIS A 117 15.92 -1.91 18.33
N CYS A 118 15.80 -3.06 19.01
CA CYS A 118 16.16 -3.15 20.43
C CYS A 118 17.65 -2.85 20.66
N LYS A 119 18.53 -3.31 19.74
CA LYS A 119 19.97 -3.02 19.79
C LYS A 119 20.27 -1.53 19.62
N GLU A 120 19.59 -0.83 18.71
CA GLU A 120 19.72 0.63 18.52
C GLU A 120 19.47 1.42 19.82
N GLN A 121 18.50 0.98 20.59
CA GLN A 121 18.11 1.60 21.85
C GLN A 121 18.94 1.12 23.07
N ASN A 122 19.75 0.07 22.90
CA ASN A 122 20.43 -0.61 23.99
C ASN A 122 19.47 -1.10 25.09
N VAL A 123 18.34 -1.70 24.68
CA VAL A 123 17.31 -2.27 25.57
C VAL A 123 17.19 -3.78 25.39
N PRO A 124 16.74 -4.53 26.42
CA PRO A 124 16.49 -5.97 26.28
C PRO A 124 15.37 -6.24 25.27
N VAL A 125 15.50 -7.35 24.55
CA VAL A 125 14.42 -7.86 23.70
C VAL A 125 13.22 -8.24 24.59
N PRO A 126 11.99 -7.78 24.29
CA PRO A 126 10.81 -8.15 25.06
C PRO A 126 10.59 -9.66 25.09
N LYS A 127 10.03 -10.17 26.20
CA LYS A 127 9.64 -11.59 26.33
C LYS A 127 8.21 -11.87 25.87
N GLU A 128 7.40 -10.81 25.76
CA GLU A 128 6.01 -10.87 25.32
C GLU A 128 5.72 -9.67 24.39
N PRO A 129 4.78 -9.80 23.43
CA PRO A 129 4.43 -8.70 22.53
C PRO A 129 3.86 -7.49 23.30
N ILE A 130 4.43 -6.30 23.05
CA ILE A 130 3.94 -5.04 23.61
C ILE A 130 2.87 -4.47 22.68
N ILE A 131 1.60 -4.56 23.09
CA ILE A 131 0.45 -4.21 22.27
C ILE A 131 -0.08 -2.81 22.61
N PHE A 132 -0.34 -2.02 21.57
CA PHE A 132 -1.07 -0.75 21.63
C PHE A 132 -1.98 -0.62 20.40
N SER A 133 -2.59 0.55 20.19
CA SER A 133 -3.48 0.78 19.06
C SER A 133 -3.33 2.16 18.44
N LYS A 134 -3.85 2.26 17.22
CA LYS A 134 -4.20 3.51 16.54
C LYS A 134 -5.71 3.50 16.28
N PHE A 135 -6.34 4.67 16.22
CA PHE A 135 -7.72 4.76 15.78
C PHE A 135 -7.80 4.63 14.26
N ALA A 136 -8.90 4.03 13.78
CA ALA A 136 -9.17 3.90 12.34
C ALA A 136 -9.22 5.27 11.62
N SER A 137 -9.58 6.35 12.32
CA SER A 137 -9.58 7.72 11.76
C SER A 137 -8.20 8.22 11.34
N SER A 138 -7.12 7.66 11.89
CA SER A 138 -5.75 8.01 11.50
C SER A 138 -5.33 7.41 10.14
N ILE A 139 -6.11 6.47 9.59
CA ILE A 139 -5.81 5.82 8.32
C ILE A 139 -6.04 6.77 7.16
N VAL A 140 -5.02 6.92 6.33
CA VAL A 140 -5.07 7.63 5.05
C VAL A 140 -4.48 6.77 3.93
N GLY A 141 -4.76 7.15 2.69
CA GLY A 141 -4.20 6.51 1.53
C GLY A 141 -2.68 6.53 1.52
N PRO A 142 -2.06 5.61 0.75
CA PRO A 142 -0.62 5.50 0.67
C PRO A 142 0.01 6.83 0.25
N TYR A 143 -0.58 7.56 -0.71
CA TYR A 143 -0.02 8.78 -1.27
C TYR A 143 -0.57 10.07 -0.64
N ASP A 144 -1.45 9.94 0.35
CA ASP A 144 -2.07 11.09 1.02
C ASP A 144 -1.03 11.83 1.86
N GLU A 145 -1.35 13.01 2.35
CA GLU A 145 -0.37 13.80 3.11
C GLU A 145 -0.36 13.41 4.59
N VAL A 146 0.82 13.33 5.20
CA VAL A 146 0.96 13.33 6.66
C VAL A 146 0.97 14.78 7.12
N ILE A 147 0.02 15.13 7.97
CA ILE A 147 -0.12 16.46 8.57
C ILE A 147 0.68 16.48 9.86
N LEU A 148 1.58 17.46 10.01
CA LEU A 148 2.31 17.67 11.26
C LEU A 148 1.40 18.43 12.24
N PRO A 149 0.97 17.81 13.35
CA PRO A 149 0.03 18.45 14.26
C PRO A 149 0.73 19.57 15.05
N PRO A 150 0.06 20.71 15.31
CA PRO A 150 0.63 21.79 16.11
C PRO A 150 0.98 21.35 17.54
N GLU A 151 0.36 20.27 18.04
CA GLU A 151 0.60 19.71 19.36
C GLU A 151 1.95 18.99 19.51
N SER A 152 2.65 18.68 18.40
CA SER A 152 3.92 17.94 18.42
C SER A 152 5.02 18.64 17.62
N GLN A 153 6.24 18.57 18.14
CA GLN A 153 7.46 19.01 17.44
C GLN A 153 8.40 17.84 17.12
N GLU A 154 8.00 16.61 17.45
CA GLU A 154 8.84 15.43 17.37
C GLU A 154 8.14 14.29 16.61
N VAL A 155 7.60 14.62 15.43
CA VAL A 155 6.96 13.63 14.55
C VAL A 155 8.03 12.80 13.86
N ASP A 156 7.92 11.48 13.98
CA ASP A 156 8.93 10.51 13.56
C ASP A 156 8.36 9.47 12.58
N TRP A 157 9.25 8.81 11.86
CA TRP A 157 8.95 7.77 10.89
C TRP A 157 9.11 6.36 11.44
N GLU A 158 8.22 5.46 11.02
CA GLU A 158 8.28 4.03 11.32
C GLU A 158 7.69 3.23 10.16
N VAL A 159 8.53 2.60 9.34
CA VAL A 159 8.05 1.67 8.30
C VAL A 159 7.71 0.31 8.89
N GLU A 160 6.54 -0.22 8.54
CA GLU A 160 6.09 -1.51 9.05
C GLU A 160 5.50 -2.41 7.96
N LEU A 161 5.65 -3.73 8.18
CA LEU A 161 4.76 -4.70 7.57
C LEU A 161 3.42 -4.65 8.32
N ALA A 162 2.33 -4.58 7.59
CA ALA A 162 0.99 -4.69 8.16
C ALA A 162 0.31 -5.97 7.69
N VAL A 163 -0.32 -6.67 8.63
CA VAL A 163 -1.11 -7.88 8.40
C VAL A 163 -2.58 -7.49 8.38
N VAL A 164 -3.30 -7.88 7.33
CA VAL A 164 -4.76 -7.68 7.26
C VAL A 164 -5.46 -9.00 7.51
N ILE A 165 -6.35 -9.02 8.50
CA ILE A 165 -7.17 -10.18 8.85
C ILE A 165 -8.25 -10.39 7.78
N GLY A 166 -8.40 -11.61 7.29
CA GLY A 166 -9.42 -12.01 6.32
C GLY A 166 -10.52 -12.89 6.91
N LYS A 167 -10.30 -13.46 8.10
CA LYS A 167 -11.26 -14.37 8.73
C LYS A 167 -11.39 -14.08 10.22
N LYS A 168 -12.64 -13.98 10.68
CA LYS A 168 -12.97 -13.78 12.09
C LYS A 168 -12.40 -14.90 12.97
N GLY A 169 -11.86 -14.56 14.14
CA GLY A 169 -11.41 -15.56 15.11
C GLY A 169 -11.09 -14.98 16.49
N LYS A 170 -11.15 -15.84 17.51
CA LYS A 170 -10.76 -15.55 18.90
C LYS A 170 -10.03 -16.77 19.46
N ARG A 171 -9.01 -16.57 20.28
CA ARG A 171 -8.10 -17.60 20.80
C ARG A 171 -7.56 -18.49 19.67
N ILE A 172 -7.11 -17.87 18.59
CA ILE A 172 -6.56 -18.54 17.42
C ILE A 172 -5.22 -19.16 17.83
N LYS A 173 -5.00 -20.44 17.51
CA LYS A 173 -3.69 -21.08 17.73
C LYS A 173 -2.69 -20.55 16.71
N ALA A 174 -1.42 -20.43 17.09
CA ALA A 174 -0.37 -19.98 16.17
C ALA A 174 -0.32 -20.82 14.87
N THR A 175 -0.53 -22.14 14.98
CA THR A 175 -0.58 -23.05 13.81
C THR A 175 -1.69 -22.75 12.82
N ASP A 176 -2.77 -22.10 13.28
CA ASP A 176 -3.95 -21.80 12.47
C ASP A 176 -3.95 -20.33 12.01
N ALA A 177 -3.04 -19.50 12.53
CA ALA A 177 -3.05 -18.05 12.39
C ALA A 177 -2.98 -17.57 10.94
N MET A 178 -2.13 -18.19 10.10
CA MET A 178 -2.01 -17.80 8.70
C MET A 178 -3.28 -18.02 7.88
N ALA A 179 -4.14 -18.98 8.29
CA ALA A 179 -5.45 -19.18 7.65
C ALA A 179 -6.46 -18.06 7.96
N HIS A 180 -6.12 -17.16 8.88
CA HIS A 180 -6.90 -15.96 9.20
C HIS A 180 -6.40 -14.70 8.49
N VAL A 181 -5.30 -14.76 7.75
CA VAL A 181 -4.68 -13.62 7.07
C VAL A 181 -5.22 -13.49 5.65
N ALA A 182 -5.78 -12.32 5.30
CA ALA A 182 -6.14 -11.99 3.92
C ALA A 182 -4.89 -11.69 3.08
N GLY A 183 -3.94 -10.99 3.69
CA GLY A 183 -2.71 -10.59 3.04
C GLY A 183 -1.93 -9.60 3.88
N PHE A 184 -0.95 -8.99 3.22
CA PHE A 184 -0.03 -8.04 3.79
C PHE A 184 -0.03 -6.74 3.01
N THR A 185 0.23 -5.63 3.68
CA THR A 185 0.44 -4.32 3.07
C THR A 185 1.59 -3.61 3.76
N VAL A 186 2.02 -2.49 3.21
CA VAL A 186 2.94 -1.58 3.89
C VAL A 186 2.12 -0.60 4.74
N ALA A 187 2.62 -0.30 5.92
CA ALA A 187 2.11 0.74 6.80
C ALA A 187 3.24 1.68 7.22
N HIS A 188 2.85 2.89 7.61
CA HIS A 188 3.72 3.80 8.33
C HIS A 188 3.09 4.14 9.68
N ASP A 189 3.78 3.78 10.77
CA ASP A 189 3.34 4.11 12.14
C ASP A 189 3.90 5.47 12.58
N VAL A 190 3.38 6.54 11.97
CA VAL A 190 3.83 7.91 12.29
C VAL A 190 3.66 8.17 13.79
N SER A 191 4.69 8.75 14.41
CA SER A 191 4.82 8.81 15.87
C SER A 191 5.22 10.21 16.35
N ALA A 192 4.37 10.86 17.13
CA ALA A 192 4.71 12.05 17.90
C ALA A 192 5.43 11.65 19.21
N ARG A 193 6.76 11.73 19.20
CA ARG A 193 7.63 11.15 20.25
C ARG A 193 7.56 11.87 21.58
N ASP A 194 7.33 13.17 21.55
CA ASP A 194 7.03 13.98 22.72
C ASP A 194 5.79 13.47 23.47
N TRP A 195 4.72 13.15 22.73
CA TRP A 195 3.50 12.57 23.30
C TRP A 195 3.68 11.11 23.72
N GLN A 196 4.34 10.31 22.89
CA GLN A 196 4.53 8.89 23.14
C GLN A 196 5.41 8.63 24.38
N MET A 197 6.51 9.36 24.53
CA MET A 197 7.56 9.04 25.52
C MET A 197 7.49 9.91 26.78
N ARG A 198 7.01 11.16 26.67
CA ARG A 198 7.15 12.15 27.76
C ARG A 198 5.82 12.67 28.30
N ARG A 199 4.73 12.63 27.51
CA ARG A 199 3.39 13.10 27.94
C ARG A 199 2.43 11.93 28.16
N ASN A 200 1.17 12.24 28.47
CA ASN A 200 0.06 11.28 28.55
C ASN A 200 0.32 10.05 29.44
N GLY A 201 1.02 10.21 30.57
CA GLY A 201 1.35 9.10 31.46
C GLY A 201 2.17 7.98 30.80
N LYS A 202 2.94 8.29 29.75
CA LYS A 202 3.73 7.34 28.93
C LYS A 202 2.89 6.30 28.18
N GLN A 203 1.58 6.48 28.08
CA GLN A 203 0.72 5.68 27.21
C GLN A 203 0.91 6.12 25.75
N TRP A 204 1.14 5.17 24.85
CA TRP A 204 1.54 5.48 23.47
C TRP A 204 0.41 5.98 22.57
N LEU A 205 -0.86 5.70 22.92
CA LEU A 205 -2.03 5.94 22.06
C LEU A 205 -2.06 7.37 21.47
N LEU A 206 -1.95 8.41 22.29
CA LEU A 206 -2.02 9.79 21.80
C LEU A 206 -0.85 10.16 20.88
N GLY A 207 0.34 9.62 21.12
CA GLY A 207 1.48 9.84 20.23
C GLY A 207 1.37 9.12 18.89
N LYS A 208 0.41 8.18 18.77
CA LYS A 208 0.28 7.28 17.62
C LYS A 208 -0.99 7.53 16.82
N THR A 209 -1.95 8.31 17.30
CA THR A 209 -3.30 8.35 16.70
C THR A 209 -3.75 9.69 16.15
N PHE A 210 -2.85 10.67 15.99
CA PHE A 210 -3.17 11.89 15.25
C PHE A 210 -3.73 11.55 13.86
N ASP A 211 -4.58 12.41 13.32
CA ASP A 211 -5.09 12.23 11.96
C ASP A 211 -3.91 12.11 10.98
N THR A 212 -4.08 11.31 9.93
CA THR A 212 -3.04 10.99 8.92
C THR A 212 -1.83 10.18 9.42
N PHE A 213 -1.76 9.78 10.69
CA PHE A 213 -0.60 9.04 11.22
C PHE A 213 -0.55 7.56 10.85
N CYS A 214 -1.51 7.04 10.08
CA CYS A 214 -1.52 5.67 9.59
C CYS A 214 -1.67 5.58 8.06
N PRO A 215 -0.75 6.13 7.25
CA PRO A 215 -0.80 5.86 5.82
C PRO A 215 -0.57 4.37 5.57
N LEU A 216 -1.47 3.77 4.78
CA LEU A 216 -1.56 2.32 4.59
C LEU A 216 -1.71 2.01 3.10
N GLY A 217 -0.93 1.08 2.55
CA GLY A 217 -1.09 0.64 1.16
C GLY A 217 0.20 0.59 0.34
N PRO A 218 0.11 0.65 -1.00
CA PRO A 218 -1.08 0.87 -1.82
C PRO A 218 -1.91 -0.38 -2.11
N ALA A 219 -1.36 -1.57 -1.88
CA ALA A 219 -2.00 -2.83 -2.23
C ALA A 219 -2.01 -3.80 -1.03
N LEU A 220 -3.12 -4.51 -0.89
CA LEU A 220 -3.20 -5.74 -0.12
C LEU A 220 -2.66 -6.88 -0.99
N VAL A 221 -1.48 -7.38 -0.64
CA VAL A 221 -0.83 -8.51 -1.30
C VAL A 221 -1.25 -9.79 -0.61
N THR A 222 -1.88 -10.70 -1.35
CA THR A 222 -2.42 -11.92 -0.74
C THR A 222 -1.32 -12.88 -0.29
N THR A 223 -1.66 -13.74 0.67
CA THR A 223 -0.72 -14.69 1.28
C THR A 223 -0.06 -15.63 0.27
N ASP A 224 -0.78 -16.06 -0.76
CA ASP A 224 -0.25 -16.90 -1.85
C ASP A 224 0.71 -16.17 -2.80
N SER A 225 0.78 -14.83 -2.71
CA SER A 225 1.68 -13.99 -3.49
C SER A 225 2.99 -13.66 -2.75
N ILE A 226 3.12 -14.06 -1.48
CA ILE A 226 4.31 -13.85 -0.66
C ILE A 226 4.89 -15.21 -0.27
N ALA A 227 6.11 -15.49 -0.73
CA ALA A 227 6.77 -16.76 -0.43
C ALA A 227 7.10 -16.91 1.07
N ASP A 228 7.60 -15.85 1.68
CA ASP A 228 7.94 -15.81 3.12
C ASP A 228 7.74 -14.37 3.65
N PRO A 229 6.69 -14.10 4.45
CA PRO A 229 6.44 -12.77 5.02
C PRO A 229 7.49 -12.39 6.09
N HIS A 230 8.27 -13.34 6.59
CA HIS A 230 9.33 -13.14 7.57
C HIS A 230 10.72 -13.07 6.93
N ASN A 231 10.81 -12.85 5.61
CA ASN A 231 12.06 -12.60 4.92
C ASN A 231 11.92 -11.52 3.84
N LEU A 232 11.20 -10.45 4.14
CA LEU A 232 11.01 -9.31 3.26
C LEU A 232 12.00 -8.21 3.62
N LYS A 233 12.70 -7.63 2.65
CA LYS A 233 13.41 -6.38 2.88
C LYS A 233 12.40 -5.32 3.25
N ILE A 234 12.74 -4.43 4.17
CA ILE A 234 11.89 -3.32 4.58
C ILE A 234 12.73 -2.04 4.60
N CYS A 235 12.23 -0.97 4.00
CA CYS A 235 12.98 0.27 3.82
C CYS A 235 12.07 1.49 4.01
N CYS A 236 12.59 2.53 4.68
CA CYS A 236 11.99 3.85 4.75
C CYS A 236 12.93 4.88 4.13
N ARG A 237 12.42 5.80 3.31
CA ARG A 237 13.16 6.98 2.84
C ARG A 237 12.45 8.24 3.24
N VAL A 238 13.20 9.29 3.60
CA VAL A 238 12.68 10.63 3.81
C VAL A 238 13.46 11.56 2.86
N ASN A 239 12.75 12.31 2.02
CA ASN A 239 13.36 13.22 1.04
C ASN A 239 14.35 12.52 0.08
N GLY A 240 14.06 11.25 -0.26
CA GLY A 240 14.87 10.39 -1.12
C GLY A 240 16.00 9.64 -0.39
N GLU A 241 16.34 10.02 0.84
CA GLU A 241 17.42 9.42 1.63
C GLU A 241 16.91 8.22 2.43
N VAL A 242 17.63 7.10 2.40
CA VAL A 242 17.29 5.91 3.19
C VAL A 242 17.49 6.23 4.66
N VAL A 243 16.41 6.19 5.44
CA VAL A 243 16.44 6.41 6.89
C VAL A 243 16.27 5.13 7.71
N GLN A 244 15.57 4.13 7.16
CA GLN A 244 15.49 2.78 7.73
C GLN A 244 15.75 1.74 6.64
N SER A 245 16.47 0.67 6.96
CA SER A 245 16.75 -0.43 6.03
C SER A 245 17.04 -1.70 6.83
N SER A 246 16.13 -2.67 6.77
CA SER A 246 16.26 -3.95 7.49
C SER A 246 15.53 -5.07 6.72
N ASN A 247 15.18 -6.16 7.41
CA ASN A 247 14.42 -7.27 6.90
C ASN A 247 13.45 -7.79 7.98
N THR A 248 12.26 -8.25 7.58
CA THR A 248 11.23 -8.79 8.50
C THR A 248 11.69 -10.09 9.21
N ASN A 249 12.81 -10.68 8.80
CA ASN A 249 13.46 -11.76 9.53
C ASN A 249 13.96 -11.33 10.92
N GLN A 250 14.18 -10.02 11.13
CA GLN A 250 14.53 -9.45 12.42
C GLN A 250 13.35 -9.34 13.38
N MET A 251 12.12 -9.64 12.94
CA MET A 251 10.96 -9.61 13.84
C MET A 251 11.14 -10.58 15.00
N VAL A 252 10.95 -10.10 16.24
CA VAL A 252 11.07 -10.91 17.47
C VAL A 252 9.92 -11.92 17.53
N PHE A 253 8.69 -11.41 17.42
CA PHE A 253 7.46 -12.19 17.39
C PHE A 253 6.92 -12.20 15.96
N LYS A 254 6.76 -13.41 15.39
CA LYS A 254 6.29 -13.58 14.00
C LYS A 254 4.77 -13.42 13.90
N THR A 255 4.27 -13.28 12.67
CA THR A 255 2.84 -13.04 12.36
C THR A 255 1.90 -13.97 13.12
N GLU A 256 2.22 -15.25 13.15
CA GLU A 256 1.43 -16.31 13.80
C GLU A 256 1.33 -16.12 15.30
N GLU A 257 2.45 -15.75 15.92
CA GLU A 257 2.53 -15.47 17.35
C GLU A 257 1.78 -14.21 17.72
N LEU A 258 1.90 -13.14 16.92
CA LEU A 258 1.16 -11.90 17.12
C LEU A 258 -0.36 -12.12 17.06
N ILE A 259 -0.84 -12.84 16.05
CA ILE A 259 -2.26 -13.18 15.91
C ILE A 259 -2.74 -14.05 17.07
N ALA A 260 -1.96 -15.07 17.44
CA ALA A 260 -2.29 -15.95 18.56
C ALA A 260 -2.31 -15.18 19.89
N TRP A 261 -1.37 -14.26 20.11
CA TRP A 261 -1.31 -13.41 21.30
C TRP A 261 -2.52 -12.48 21.38
N VAL A 262 -2.72 -11.64 20.37
CA VAL A 262 -3.79 -10.64 20.35
C VAL A 262 -5.17 -11.29 20.46
N SER A 263 -5.39 -12.40 19.75
CA SER A 263 -6.69 -13.07 19.72
C SER A 263 -7.08 -13.73 21.06
N GLN A 264 -6.16 -13.89 22.01
CA GLN A 264 -6.51 -14.34 23.37
C GLN A 264 -7.37 -13.31 24.11
N PHE A 265 -7.12 -12.03 23.84
CA PHE A 265 -7.76 -10.91 24.52
C PHE A 265 -8.98 -10.41 23.76
N VAL A 266 -8.86 -10.27 22.43
CA VAL A 266 -9.90 -9.68 21.57
C VAL A 266 -10.30 -10.61 20.43
N THR A 267 -11.50 -10.42 19.87
CA THR A 267 -11.90 -11.07 18.62
C THR A 267 -11.30 -10.29 17.46
N LEU A 268 -10.62 -10.97 16.54
CA LEU A 268 -10.20 -10.40 15.25
C LEU A 268 -11.33 -10.57 14.23
N TYR A 269 -11.55 -9.56 13.40
CA TYR A 269 -12.55 -9.49 12.34
C TYR A 269 -11.88 -9.26 10.98
N PRO A 270 -12.50 -9.70 9.86
CA PRO A 270 -12.05 -9.33 8.53
C PRO A 270 -11.89 -7.82 8.39
N GLY A 271 -10.77 -7.39 7.82
CA GLY A 271 -10.38 -5.99 7.70
C GLY A 271 -9.48 -5.48 8.83
N ASP A 272 -9.47 -6.10 10.01
CA ASP A 272 -8.57 -5.67 11.09
C ASP A 272 -7.11 -5.68 10.65
N VAL A 273 -6.36 -4.69 11.15
CA VAL A 273 -4.96 -4.49 10.77
C VAL A 273 -4.05 -4.69 11.99
N ILE A 274 -2.96 -5.45 11.80
CA ILE A 274 -1.88 -5.58 12.78
C ILE A 274 -0.61 -4.97 12.18
N LEU A 275 -0.15 -3.86 12.77
CA LEU A 275 1.13 -3.20 12.51
C LEU A 275 2.22 -3.92 13.32
N THR A 276 3.14 -4.57 12.62
CA THR A 276 4.03 -5.58 13.23
C THR A 276 5.25 -5.00 13.97
N GLY A 277 5.39 -3.69 14.04
CA GLY A 277 6.56 -3.01 14.58
C GLY A 277 7.55 -2.57 13.50
N THR A 278 8.45 -1.68 13.91
CA THR A 278 9.40 -0.97 13.06
C THR A 278 10.85 -1.43 13.26
N PRO A 279 11.68 -1.48 12.19
CA PRO A 279 13.12 -1.70 12.28
C PRO A 279 13.90 -0.47 12.80
N PRO A 280 15.22 -0.57 13.05
CA PRO A 280 16.03 0.58 13.47
C PRO A 280 16.11 1.69 12.40
N GLY A 281 16.60 2.85 12.82
CA GLY A 281 16.79 4.03 11.97
C GLY A 281 15.72 5.10 12.14
N VAL A 282 14.84 4.94 13.15
CA VAL A 282 13.88 5.97 13.56
C VAL A 282 14.61 7.24 13.99
N GLY A 283 13.99 8.38 13.78
CA GLY A 283 14.58 9.69 13.98
C GLY A 283 14.96 10.00 15.42
N VAL A 284 14.15 9.56 16.39
CA VAL A 284 14.34 9.87 17.83
C VAL A 284 15.64 9.30 18.42
N PHE A 285 16.16 8.20 17.88
CA PHE A 285 17.39 7.55 18.38
C PHE A 285 18.64 7.94 17.61
N ARG A 286 18.52 8.82 16.61
CA ARG A 286 19.68 9.41 15.93
C ARG A 286 20.42 10.36 16.86
N LYS A 287 21.69 10.65 16.53
CA LYS A 287 22.56 11.56 17.27
C LYS A 287 23.09 12.64 16.33
N PRO A 288 22.55 13.88 16.37
CA PRO A 288 21.39 14.31 17.16
C PRO A 288 20.06 13.70 16.64
N PRO A 289 18.95 13.76 17.42
CA PRO A 289 17.64 13.35 16.96
C PRO A 289 17.21 14.15 15.72
N VAL A 290 16.49 13.48 14.81
CA VAL A 290 15.96 14.07 13.59
C VAL A 290 14.48 13.76 13.50
N PHE A 291 13.65 14.74 13.18
CA PHE A 291 12.20 14.58 13.05
C PHE A 291 11.72 15.07 11.68
N LEU A 292 10.52 14.67 11.31
CA LEU A 292 9.84 15.19 10.13
C LEU A 292 9.66 16.70 10.29
N LYS A 293 9.88 17.42 9.19
CA LYS A 293 9.76 18.88 9.13
C LYS A 293 8.96 19.24 7.90
N GLU A 294 8.26 20.37 7.99
CA GLU A 294 7.65 20.98 6.83
C GLU A 294 8.72 21.25 5.76
N PRO A 295 8.41 21.03 4.47
CA PRO A 295 9.33 21.39 3.40
C PRO A 295 9.50 22.91 3.37
N ASP A 296 10.74 23.40 3.51
CA ASP A 296 11.06 24.82 3.30
C ASP A 296 10.47 25.29 1.95
N LEU A 297 9.71 26.39 1.97
CA LEU A 297 9.01 26.92 0.79
C LEU A 297 9.95 27.21 -0.40
N GLU A 298 11.22 27.54 -0.14
CA GLU A 298 12.25 27.75 -1.17
C GLU A 298 12.82 26.43 -1.74
N ARG A 299 12.87 25.34 -0.96
CA ARG A 299 13.37 24.03 -1.41
C ARG A 299 12.38 23.22 -2.24
N LYS A 300 11.12 23.67 -2.35
CA LYS A 300 10.10 23.04 -3.22
C LYS A 300 10.47 23.03 -4.71
N LYS A 301 11.40 23.87 -5.15
CA LYS A 301 11.80 23.95 -6.58
C LYS A 301 12.79 22.87 -7.03
N ASP A 302 13.60 22.33 -6.12
CA ASP A 302 14.69 21.41 -6.50
C ASP A 302 14.50 19.96 -6.01
N ARG A 303 13.46 19.66 -5.23
CA ARG A 303 13.10 18.29 -4.83
C ARG A 303 11.58 18.10 -4.77
N VAL A 304 11.11 17.03 -5.41
CA VAL A 304 9.72 16.55 -5.40
C VAL A 304 9.30 16.19 -3.97
N GLY A 305 8.75 17.15 -3.23
CA GLY A 305 8.07 16.95 -1.94
C GLY A 305 8.94 16.36 -0.82
N THR A 306 8.55 16.64 0.41
CA THR A 306 9.03 15.88 1.56
C THR A 306 8.35 14.51 1.53
N GLY A 307 8.89 13.58 0.74
CA GLY A 307 8.29 12.26 0.52
C GLY A 307 8.80 11.23 1.51
N VAL A 308 7.91 10.58 2.26
CA VAL A 308 8.24 9.36 3.00
C VAL A 308 7.96 8.14 2.10
N TRP A 309 8.92 7.23 1.92
CA TRP A 309 8.80 6.07 1.04
C TRP A 309 9.02 4.80 1.82
N ALA A 310 7.99 3.97 1.93
CA ALA A 310 8.06 2.69 2.59
C ALA A 310 7.91 1.56 1.57
N THR A 311 8.80 0.57 1.58
CA THR A 311 8.75 -0.57 0.63
C THR A 311 9.07 -1.89 1.30
N THR A 312 8.40 -2.96 0.85
CA THR A 312 8.82 -4.34 1.10
C THR A 312 9.19 -5.08 -0.18
N GLU A 313 10.30 -5.83 -0.19
CA GLU A 313 10.77 -6.59 -1.36
C GLU A 313 11.09 -8.05 -0.99
N VAL A 314 10.77 -8.99 -1.88
CA VAL A 314 11.18 -10.38 -1.76
C VAL A 314 12.62 -10.53 -2.30
N PRO A 315 13.54 -11.21 -1.58
CA PRO A 315 14.87 -11.53 -2.10
C PRO A 315 14.79 -12.31 -3.43
N ARG A 316 15.68 -11.99 -4.37
CA ARG A 316 15.77 -12.73 -5.64
C ARG A 316 16.21 -14.17 -5.39
N VAL A 317 15.41 -15.15 -5.82
CA VAL A 317 15.87 -16.52 -6.02
C VAL A 317 16.66 -16.56 -7.35
N PRO A 318 17.94 -16.98 -7.36
CA PRO A 318 18.67 -17.15 -8.61
C PRO A 318 17.95 -18.17 -9.49
N PRO A 319 17.84 -17.95 -10.82
CA PRO A 319 17.32 -18.99 -11.69
C PRO A 319 18.19 -20.24 -11.58
N PRO A 320 17.61 -21.45 -11.70
CA PRO A 320 18.40 -22.67 -11.77
C PRO A 320 19.41 -22.56 -12.92
N PRO A 321 20.61 -23.16 -12.79
CA PRO A 321 21.61 -23.13 -13.85
C PRO A 321 20.99 -23.64 -15.15
N ARG A 322 21.22 -22.92 -16.24
CA ARG A 322 20.73 -23.35 -17.56
C ARG A 322 21.31 -24.75 -17.84
N PRO A 323 20.51 -25.69 -18.35
CA PRO A 323 21.09 -26.92 -18.90
C PRO A 323 22.09 -26.56 -20.01
N PRO A 324 23.18 -27.33 -20.16
CA PRO A 324 24.20 -27.04 -21.16
C PRO A 324 23.56 -26.97 -22.55
N SER A 325 23.83 -25.87 -23.25
CA SER A 325 23.34 -25.66 -24.61
C SER A 325 23.94 -26.69 -25.56
N HIS A 326 23.10 -27.50 -26.20
CA HIS A 326 23.51 -28.25 -27.38
C HIS A 326 23.91 -27.26 -28.49
N PRO A 327 24.98 -27.55 -29.26
CA PRO A 327 25.46 -26.64 -30.29
C PRO A 327 24.47 -26.61 -31.47
N HIS A 328 23.91 -25.44 -31.75
CA HIS A 328 23.24 -25.18 -33.02
C HIS A 328 24.26 -24.74 -34.09
N PRO A 329 24.11 -25.18 -35.34
CA PRO A 329 25.04 -24.88 -36.43
C PRO A 329 24.89 -23.44 -36.94
N ASN A 330 26.00 -22.95 -37.54
CA ASN A 330 26.23 -21.58 -38.02
C ASN A 330 25.15 -21.00 -38.96
N PRO A 331 24.99 -19.66 -38.98
CA PRO A 331 24.02 -18.95 -39.82
C PRO A 331 24.55 -18.63 -41.23
N HIS A 332 23.65 -18.65 -42.22
CA HIS A 332 23.83 -18.03 -43.54
C HIS A 332 23.21 -16.61 -43.59
N PRO A 333 23.63 -15.74 -44.54
CA PRO A 333 23.72 -14.30 -44.32
C PRO A 333 22.49 -13.47 -44.70
N GLN A 334 22.53 -12.23 -44.20
CA GLN A 334 21.53 -11.16 -44.21
C GLN A 334 21.11 -10.63 -45.59
N GLU A 335 19.88 -10.12 -45.65
CA GLU A 335 19.47 -9.11 -46.63
C GLU A 335 18.91 -7.87 -45.90
N LYS A 336 19.43 -6.69 -46.27
CA LYS A 336 19.12 -5.37 -45.68
C LYS A 336 18.02 -4.69 -46.49
N GLN A 337 17.05 -4.11 -45.80
CA GLN A 337 16.28 -2.98 -46.35
C GLN A 337 16.22 -1.82 -45.35
N THR A 338 16.60 -0.67 -45.89
CA THR A 338 16.68 0.66 -45.28
C THR A 338 15.44 1.46 -45.65
N THR A 339 14.83 2.20 -44.72
CA THR A 339 14.17 3.47 -45.03
C THR A 339 14.21 4.45 -43.85
N SER A 340 14.32 5.72 -44.22
CA SER A 340 14.71 6.91 -43.47
C SER A 340 13.56 7.69 -42.80
N LYS A 341 13.94 8.37 -41.71
CA LYS A 341 13.31 9.48 -40.96
C LYS A 341 12.83 10.66 -41.85
N PRO A 342 11.93 11.57 -41.40
CA PRO A 342 12.28 12.62 -40.43
C PRO A 342 11.23 13.01 -39.36
N ALA A 343 11.76 13.73 -38.36
CA ALA A 343 11.08 14.34 -37.23
C ALA A 343 10.62 15.78 -37.55
N VAL A 344 9.58 16.28 -36.86
CA VAL A 344 9.32 17.73 -36.68
C VAL A 344 8.75 17.99 -35.28
N VAL A 345 9.15 19.15 -34.75
CA VAL A 345 9.00 19.72 -33.40
C VAL A 345 7.73 20.58 -33.26
N ARG A 346 7.34 20.81 -32.00
CA ARG A 346 6.25 21.65 -31.44
C ARG A 346 6.08 23.06 -32.03
N SER A 347 4.86 23.60 -31.89
CA SER A 347 4.62 25.03 -31.65
C SER A 347 3.47 25.27 -30.66
N TRP A 348 3.55 26.40 -29.97
CA TRP A 348 2.65 26.91 -28.92
C TRP A 348 1.96 28.19 -29.43
N ALA A 349 0.97 28.69 -28.65
CA ALA A 349 0.22 29.96 -28.79
C ALA A 349 -0.91 29.99 -29.86
N GLY A 350 -2.10 30.55 -29.62
CA GLY A 350 -2.60 31.31 -28.47
C GLY A 350 -4.08 31.71 -28.65
N SER A 351 -4.74 31.96 -27.51
CA SER A 351 -5.85 32.90 -27.23
C SER A 351 -6.69 33.45 -28.39
N CYS A 352 -8.02 33.39 -28.25
CA CYS A 352 -8.90 34.57 -28.31
C CYS A 352 -10.24 34.36 -27.56
N ARG A 353 -10.73 35.45 -26.97
CA ARG A 353 -11.86 35.57 -26.02
C ARG A 353 -13.25 35.57 -26.67
N GLU A 354 -14.25 35.31 -25.82
CA GLU A 354 -15.70 35.53 -25.99
C GLU A 354 -16.08 37.01 -26.27
N PRO A 355 -17.37 37.34 -26.54
CA PRO A 355 -18.34 37.56 -25.44
C PRO A 355 -19.85 37.29 -25.74
N GLY A 356 -20.64 37.18 -24.66
CA GLY A 356 -22.05 37.65 -24.57
C GLY A 356 -23.12 36.55 -24.43
N SER A 357 -23.53 36.14 -23.22
CA SER A 357 -24.54 36.75 -22.31
C SER A 357 -26.00 36.41 -22.64
N TYR A 358 -26.75 35.82 -21.69
CA TYR A 358 -28.07 36.30 -21.24
C TYR A 358 -28.51 35.61 -19.92
N GLN A 359 -29.13 36.40 -19.04
CA GLN A 359 -29.49 36.10 -17.65
C GLN A 359 -30.97 35.63 -17.48
N SER A 360 -31.19 35.06 -16.29
CA SER A 360 -32.39 34.56 -15.58
C SER A 360 -33.64 35.46 -15.49
N PRO A 361 -34.76 34.99 -14.87
CA PRO A 361 -34.99 35.34 -13.44
C PRO A 361 -35.75 34.28 -12.56
N THR A 362 -35.65 34.49 -11.24
CA THR A 362 -36.28 33.85 -10.04
C THR A 362 -37.71 34.43 -9.76
N PRO A 363 -38.45 34.37 -8.59
CA PRO A 363 -38.10 33.93 -7.20
C PRO A 363 -39.20 33.47 -6.14
N TYR A 364 -38.73 33.09 -4.90
CA TYR A 364 -39.21 33.30 -3.48
C TYR A 364 -40.55 32.71 -2.91
N PRO A 365 -40.84 32.65 -1.56
CA PRO A 365 -40.26 33.35 -0.37
C PRO A 365 -40.05 32.54 0.97
N THR A 366 -39.80 33.30 2.06
CA THR A 366 -39.09 33.14 3.37
C THR A 366 -39.92 32.89 4.66
N GLY A 367 -39.28 32.50 5.79
CA GLY A 367 -39.74 32.72 7.20
C GLY A 367 -38.85 32.11 8.32
N PRO A 368 -38.79 32.64 9.57
CA PRO A 368 -37.53 32.95 10.30
C PRO A 368 -37.25 32.21 11.65
N THR A 369 -36.02 32.30 12.20
CA THR A 369 -35.75 32.53 13.66
C THR A 369 -34.25 32.65 14.08
N LYS A 370 -33.94 33.82 14.69
CA LYS A 370 -33.01 34.21 15.80
C LYS A 370 -31.56 33.70 15.93
N GLU A 371 -30.64 34.68 16.03
CA GLU A 371 -29.24 34.62 16.50
C GLU A 371 -29.08 34.20 17.99
N PRO A 372 -27.86 33.76 18.38
CA PRO A 372 -27.05 34.67 19.19
C PRO A 372 -25.60 34.85 18.70
N LYS A 373 -25.07 36.03 19.04
CA LYS A 373 -23.74 36.57 18.75
C LYS A 373 -22.60 35.85 19.48
N GLY A 374 -21.47 35.72 18.77
CA GLY A 374 -20.14 35.96 19.34
C GLY A 374 -19.26 34.72 19.60
N LEU A 375 -18.33 34.45 18.68
CA LEU A 375 -16.95 34.01 18.97
C LEU A 375 -16.09 34.24 17.71
N CYS A 376 -14.85 34.66 17.95
CA CYS A 376 -13.86 35.23 17.01
C CYS A 376 -13.66 34.47 15.68
N PRO A 377 -13.21 35.17 14.61
CA PRO A 377 -12.81 34.52 13.38
C PRO A 377 -11.53 33.70 13.63
N ASP A 378 -11.64 32.42 13.27
CA ASP A 378 -10.55 31.46 13.13
C ASP A 378 -9.57 32.02 12.08
N GLN A 379 -8.43 32.54 12.55
CA GLN A 379 -7.33 32.88 11.65
C GLN A 379 -6.69 31.56 11.22
N GLY A 380 -7.07 31.10 10.03
CA GLY A 380 -6.45 29.96 9.37
C GLY A 380 -4.94 30.16 9.28
N LEU A 381 -4.21 29.49 10.18
CA LEU A 381 -2.79 29.29 10.05
C LEU A 381 -2.55 28.37 8.83
N PRO A 382 -1.57 28.66 7.98
CA PRO A 382 -1.23 27.76 6.88
C PRO A 382 -0.71 26.43 7.46
N GLN A 383 -1.54 25.39 7.45
CA GLN A 383 -1.10 24.02 7.66
C GLN A 383 -0.30 23.60 6.43
N ALA A 384 0.97 23.27 6.60
CA ALA A 384 1.78 22.74 5.51
C ALA A 384 1.75 21.21 5.52
N ASN A 385 1.65 20.65 4.32
CA ASN A 385 1.39 19.22 4.14
C ASN A 385 2.61 18.48 3.57
N MET A 386 2.78 17.21 3.97
CA MET A 386 3.89 16.34 3.56
C MET A 386 3.37 15.17 2.72
N LYS A 387 3.79 15.01 1.46
CA LYS A 387 3.35 13.87 0.62
C LYS A 387 3.82 12.53 1.19
N SER A 388 2.91 11.60 1.42
CA SER A 388 3.25 10.30 2.01
C SER A 388 3.34 9.16 0.98
N ILE A 389 3.69 8.00 1.54
CA ILE A 389 4.07 6.69 0.98
C ILE A 389 3.79 6.47 -0.52
N SER A 390 4.88 6.29 -1.26
CA SER A 390 4.82 5.51 -2.49
C SER A 390 5.57 4.19 -2.32
N CYS A 391 4.84 3.09 -2.28
CA CYS A 391 5.45 1.76 -2.25
C CYS A 391 5.55 1.20 -3.68
N LEU A 392 6.75 0.78 -4.07
CA LEU A 392 6.95 -0.21 -5.11
C LEU A 392 7.28 -1.52 -4.39
N ILE A 393 6.40 -2.51 -4.46
CA ILE A 393 6.74 -3.86 -4.02
C ILE A 393 7.60 -4.44 -5.14
N ILE A 394 8.93 -4.42 -4.96
CA ILE A 394 9.86 -4.86 -6.01
C ILE A 394 9.97 -6.38 -5.96
N ASN A 395 9.20 -7.05 -6.81
CA ASN A 395 9.44 -8.45 -7.20
C ASN A 395 10.28 -8.58 -8.49
N SER A 396 10.90 -7.51 -9.04
CA SER A 396 11.82 -7.56 -10.21
C SER A 396 12.48 -6.20 -10.52
N PRO A 397 13.68 -6.16 -11.16
CA PRO A 397 14.57 -4.99 -11.20
C PRO A 397 13.95 -3.76 -11.90
N PRO A 398 14.42 -2.54 -11.59
CA PRO A 398 14.04 -1.35 -12.33
C PRO A 398 14.53 -1.49 -13.78
N THR A 399 13.61 -1.52 -14.73
CA THR A 399 13.91 -1.13 -16.09
C THR A 399 14.21 0.36 -16.07
N ILE A 400 15.49 0.70 -16.02
CA ILE A 400 15.98 2.04 -16.29
C ILE A 400 15.60 2.32 -17.76
N SER A 401 14.53 3.07 -17.98
CA SER A 401 14.35 3.77 -19.25
C SER A 401 15.50 4.78 -19.33
N LYS A 402 16.52 4.45 -20.12
CA LYS A 402 17.58 5.38 -20.51
C LYS A 402 16.93 6.53 -21.28
N HIS A 403 16.50 7.58 -20.59
CA HIS A 403 16.43 8.89 -21.21
C HIS A 403 17.86 9.38 -21.37
N ARG A 404 18.33 9.27 -22.61
CA ARG A 404 19.56 9.85 -23.11
C ARG A 404 19.37 11.37 -23.06
N TRP A 405 20.06 12.03 -22.14
CA TRP A 405 20.22 13.47 -22.14
C TRP A 405 21.31 13.81 -23.17
N GLU A 406 20.92 14.44 -24.27
CA GLU A 406 21.84 15.23 -25.08
C GLU A 406 21.75 16.69 -24.58
N LEU A 407 22.93 17.29 -24.49
CA LEU A 407 23.38 18.55 -23.87
C LEU A 407 22.35 19.69 -23.70
#